data_AF-A0AB37T2R6-F1
#
_entry.id   AF-A0AB37T2R6-F1
#
_cell.length_a   1.000
_cell.length_b   1.000
_cell.length_c   1.000
_cell.angle_alpha   90.00
_cell.angle_beta   90.00
_cell.angle_gamma   90.00
#
_symmetry.space_group_name_H-M   'P 1'
#
loop_
_entity.id
_entity.type
_entity.pdbx_description
1 polymer ?
#
loop_
_entity_poly.entity_id
_entity_poly.type
_entity_poly.pdbx_seq_one_letter_code
_entity_poly.pdbx_strand_id
1 'polypeptide(L)'
;MRKLAVVAIAAAMFAGTAVPAQAAVSVKVMAFNIWQLPWIASPNTSDKQARARAAEDVIRANDADVVVLDEAFSAQAEELRNRLKDVWPHQTPLVGQYCGTSPGWTTVNGNCSNSPIVVNGGVTVLSKAPVTEQHQLVFRNSYSGTADYLSNKGAALARLVVNGKPLWIAGTHMQADEGPETLPKAHDIRMAQLGEIRDLVTKYAPAAEPVVVAGDLNIEYWAGQTRKDSLGRTQVQQGEAFLGGILRTTGEGSYTFDAATNPNAAKSVPVTYRDSLDYVGAVRAGGRPLAAVGPVQLVHYDGGTIPSDHYPVVAKIQY
;
A
#
# COMPACT_ATOMS: atom_id res chain seq x y z
N MET A 1 -3.47 -13.87 -83.42
CA MET A 1 -4.37 -13.28 -82.39
C MET A 1 -4.22 -14.10 -81.12
N ARG A 2 -3.50 -13.61 -80.11
CA ARG A 2 -3.28 -14.30 -78.82
C ARG A 2 -4.39 -13.89 -77.84
N LYS A 3 -5.15 -14.86 -77.32
CA LYS A 3 -6.20 -14.63 -76.30
C LYS A 3 -5.55 -14.62 -74.92
N LEU A 4 -5.64 -13.49 -74.21
CA LEU A 4 -5.28 -13.40 -72.78
C LEU A 4 -6.42 -14.01 -71.96
N ALA A 5 -6.09 -14.97 -71.10
CA ALA A 5 -6.97 -15.47 -70.05
C ALA A 5 -6.76 -14.63 -68.79
N VAL A 6 -7.83 -14.00 -68.30
CA VAL A 6 -7.84 -13.26 -67.02
C VAL A 6 -8.28 -14.22 -65.94
N VAL A 7 -7.40 -14.49 -64.96
CA VAL A 7 -7.71 -15.26 -63.76
C VAL A 7 -8.20 -14.29 -62.69
N ALA A 8 -9.44 -14.44 -62.25
CA ALA A 8 -10.01 -13.69 -61.14
C ALA A 8 -9.64 -14.37 -59.82
N ILE A 9 -8.87 -13.67 -58.97
CA ILE A 9 -8.57 -14.11 -57.60
C ILE A 9 -9.68 -13.57 -56.69
N ALA A 10 -10.50 -14.46 -56.15
CA ALA A 10 -11.49 -14.11 -55.13
C ALA A 10 -10.80 -13.96 -53.78
N ALA A 11 -10.76 -12.74 -53.25
CA ALA A 11 -10.32 -12.47 -51.88
C ALA A 11 -11.42 -12.87 -50.90
N ALA A 12 -11.20 -13.94 -50.14
CA ALA A 12 -12.07 -14.31 -49.02
C ALA A 12 -11.82 -13.34 -47.86
N MET A 13 -12.79 -12.48 -47.57
CA MET A 13 -12.77 -11.65 -46.36
C MET A 13 -13.11 -12.53 -45.15
N PHE A 14 -12.11 -12.83 -44.32
CA PHE A 14 -12.34 -13.38 -42.99
C PHE A 14 -12.89 -12.26 -42.09
N ALA A 15 -14.20 -12.28 -41.85
CA ALA A 15 -14.81 -11.50 -40.79
C ALA A 15 -14.37 -12.09 -39.44
N GLY A 16 -13.34 -11.50 -38.83
CA GLY A 16 -12.94 -11.84 -37.48
C GLY A 16 -14.07 -11.53 -36.50
N THR A 17 -14.52 -12.52 -35.75
CA THR A 17 -15.45 -12.32 -34.64
C THR A 17 -14.76 -11.45 -33.58
N ALA A 18 -15.28 -10.26 -33.35
CA ALA A 18 -14.81 -9.41 -32.26
C ALA A 18 -15.06 -10.14 -30.94
N VAL A 19 -13.99 -10.52 -30.24
CA VAL A 19 -14.09 -11.00 -28.85
C VAL A 19 -14.61 -9.83 -28.01
N PRO A 20 -15.73 -9.97 -27.28
CA PRO A 20 -16.23 -8.89 -26.45
C PRO A 20 -15.17 -8.50 -25.41
N ALA A 21 -14.87 -7.21 -25.32
CA ALA A 21 -13.97 -6.69 -24.31
C ALA A 21 -14.57 -6.98 -22.91
N GLN A 22 -13.85 -7.74 -22.09
CA GLN A 22 -14.27 -8.03 -20.71
C GLN A 22 -14.40 -6.72 -19.93
N ALA A 23 -15.59 -6.44 -19.39
CA ALA A 23 -15.86 -5.20 -18.65
C ALA A 23 -14.81 -4.95 -17.55
N ALA A 24 -14.39 -3.69 -17.38
CA ALA A 24 -13.44 -3.30 -16.34
C ALA A 24 -14.00 -3.65 -14.95
N VAL A 25 -13.17 -4.27 -14.11
CA VAL A 25 -13.51 -4.55 -12.71
C VAL A 25 -13.13 -3.33 -11.89
N SER A 26 -13.97 -2.95 -10.93
CA SER A 26 -13.67 -1.87 -10.00
C SER A 26 -13.54 -2.40 -8.57
N VAL A 27 -12.48 -1.96 -7.89
CA VAL A 27 -12.17 -2.34 -6.50
C VAL A 27 -11.91 -1.07 -5.70
N LYS A 28 -12.58 -0.89 -4.57
CA LYS A 28 -12.32 0.19 -3.62
C LYS A 28 -11.22 -0.25 -2.65
N VAL A 29 -10.10 0.46 -2.65
CA VAL A 29 -8.94 0.20 -1.78
C VAL A 29 -8.84 1.31 -0.74
N MET A 30 -8.71 0.92 0.53
CA MET A 30 -8.37 1.79 1.66
C MET A 30 -6.93 1.53 2.08
N ALA A 31 -6.19 2.61 2.37
CA ALA A 31 -4.93 2.56 3.13
C ALA A 31 -5.14 3.28 4.46
N PHE A 32 -4.74 2.65 5.57
CA PHE A 32 -4.92 3.20 6.90
C PHE A 32 -3.79 2.79 7.85
N ASN A 33 -2.90 3.74 8.16
CA ASN A 33 -2.05 3.66 9.35
C ASN A 33 -2.91 3.82 10.61
N ILE A 34 -3.02 2.76 11.42
CA ILE A 34 -3.92 2.72 12.59
C ILE A 34 -3.23 3.04 13.92
N TRP A 35 -1.96 3.43 13.91
CA TRP A 35 -1.21 3.87 15.09
C TRP A 35 -1.32 2.94 16.31
N GLN A 36 -1.29 1.63 16.04
CA GLN A 36 -1.35 0.58 17.04
C GLN A 36 0.06 0.12 17.40
N LEU A 37 0.86 1.07 17.89
CA LEU A 37 2.26 0.91 18.28
C LEU A 37 2.52 -0.34 19.17
N PRO A 38 3.73 -0.91 19.17
CA PRO A 38 4.08 -2.00 20.09
C PRO A 38 4.03 -1.53 21.55
N TRP A 39 3.94 -2.47 22.50
CA TRP A 39 3.84 -2.15 23.93
C TRP A 39 5.04 -1.32 24.44
N ILE A 40 6.24 -1.63 23.96
CA ILE A 40 7.48 -0.92 24.33
C ILE A 40 7.47 0.56 23.95
N ALA A 41 6.74 0.94 22.89
CA ALA A 41 6.63 2.32 22.43
C ALA A 41 5.42 3.03 23.04
N SER A 42 4.36 2.30 23.36
CA SER A 42 3.13 2.85 23.93
C SER A 42 2.50 1.82 24.90
N PRO A 43 2.70 1.92 26.22
CA PRO A 43 2.23 0.89 27.14
C PRO A 43 0.73 1.00 27.50
N ASN A 44 0.05 2.10 27.15
CA ASN A 44 -1.36 2.33 27.52
C ASN A 44 -2.32 1.46 26.69
N THR A 45 -2.73 0.32 27.25
CA THR A 45 -3.62 -0.63 26.59
C THR A 45 -5.05 -0.13 26.47
N SER A 46 -5.54 0.67 27.41
CA SER A 46 -6.92 1.19 27.38
C SER A 46 -7.14 2.17 26.23
N ASP A 47 -6.18 3.06 26.02
CA ASP A 47 -6.15 4.02 24.92
C ASP A 47 -6.01 3.30 23.56
N LYS A 48 -5.11 2.31 23.47
CA LYS A 48 -5.01 1.44 22.27
C LYS A 48 -6.33 0.74 21.96
N GLN A 49 -7.02 0.22 22.97
CA GLN A 49 -8.31 -0.46 22.77
C GLN A 49 -9.37 0.51 22.26
N ALA A 50 -9.46 1.71 22.85
CA ALA A 50 -10.38 2.75 22.40
C ALA A 50 -10.11 3.15 20.94
N ARG A 51 -8.84 3.38 20.58
CA ARG A 51 -8.44 3.67 19.19
C ARG A 51 -8.72 2.53 18.23
N ALA A 52 -8.46 1.28 18.63
CA ALA A 52 -8.75 0.12 17.80
C ALA A 52 -10.25 -0.03 17.51
N ARG A 53 -11.12 0.33 18.46
CA ARG A 53 -12.58 0.37 18.25
C ARG A 53 -12.99 1.51 17.32
N ALA A 54 -12.44 2.71 17.52
CA ALA A 54 -12.69 3.83 16.60
C ALA A 54 -12.21 3.50 15.17
N ALA A 55 -11.05 2.85 15.02
CA ALA A 55 -10.54 2.41 13.71
C ALA A 55 -11.47 1.36 13.07
N GLU A 56 -12.04 0.44 13.87
CA GLU A 56 -13.06 -0.51 13.41
C GLU A 56 -14.26 0.19 12.78
N ASP A 57 -14.80 1.20 13.47
CA ASP A 57 -15.97 1.95 13.02
C ASP A 57 -15.69 2.67 11.70
N VAL A 58 -14.50 3.29 11.57
CA VAL A 58 -14.07 3.96 10.34
C VAL A 58 -13.93 2.99 9.17
N ILE A 59 -13.28 1.84 9.40
CA ILE A 59 -13.08 0.81 8.37
C ILE A 59 -14.44 0.27 7.89
N ARG A 60 -15.34 -0.06 8.83
CA ARG A 60 -16.68 -0.58 8.54
C ARG A 60 -17.56 0.44 7.82
N ALA A 61 -17.57 1.69 8.27
CA ALA A 61 -18.36 2.75 7.65
C ALA A 61 -17.93 3.04 6.20
N ASN A 62 -16.65 2.84 5.88
CA ASN A 62 -16.15 3.05 4.53
C ASN A 62 -16.42 1.88 3.57
N ASP A 63 -16.58 0.67 4.09
CA ASP A 63 -16.96 -0.53 3.33
C ASP A 63 -16.07 -0.80 2.10
N ALA A 64 -14.76 -0.56 2.21
CA ALA A 64 -13.81 -0.82 1.13
C ALA A 64 -13.75 -2.33 0.77
N ASP A 65 -13.43 -2.66 -0.47
CA ASP A 65 -13.28 -4.05 -0.91
C ASP A 65 -11.97 -4.66 -0.39
N VAL A 66 -10.95 -3.82 -0.29
CA VAL A 66 -9.62 -4.12 0.24
C VAL A 66 -9.21 -3.04 1.22
N VAL A 67 -8.66 -3.45 2.35
CA VAL A 67 -8.08 -2.55 3.37
C VAL A 67 -6.63 -2.94 3.59
N VAL A 68 -5.72 -1.99 3.41
CA VAL A 68 -4.31 -2.10 3.81
C VAL A 68 -4.17 -1.39 5.14
N LEU A 69 -3.75 -2.14 6.17
CA LEU A 69 -3.46 -1.58 7.48
C LEU A 69 -1.96 -1.48 7.68
N ASP A 70 -1.53 -0.32 8.16
CA ASP A 70 -0.17 -0.05 8.62
C ASP A 70 -0.16 0.18 10.14
N GLU A 71 1.00 -0.01 10.76
CA GLU A 71 1.20 0.07 12.22
C GLU A 71 0.27 -0.82 13.07
N ALA A 72 -0.19 -1.95 12.53
CA ALA A 72 -0.98 -2.93 13.25
C ALA A 72 -0.13 -3.81 14.19
N PHE A 73 0.73 -3.21 15.02
CA PHE A 73 1.73 -3.93 15.82
C PHE A 73 1.17 -4.58 17.08
N SER A 74 0.12 -4.00 17.67
CA SER A 74 -0.37 -4.34 19.02
C SER A 74 -1.31 -5.55 19.06
N ALA A 75 -1.50 -6.12 20.25
CA ALA A 75 -2.54 -7.13 20.48
C ALA A 75 -3.95 -6.57 20.18
N GLN A 76 -4.19 -5.29 20.41
CA GLN A 76 -5.47 -4.63 20.10
C GLN A 76 -5.70 -4.55 18.58
N ALA A 77 -4.64 -4.37 17.78
CA ALA A 77 -4.71 -4.47 16.33
C ALA A 77 -5.03 -5.90 15.86
N GLU A 78 -4.47 -6.92 16.53
CA GLU A 78 -4.81 -8.31 16.24
C GLU A 78 -6.27 -8.63 16.58
N GLU A 79 -6.78 -8.16 17.72
CA GLU A 79 -8.20 -8.27 18.07
C GLU A 79 -9.10 -7.55 17.05
N LEU A 80 -8.72 -6.35 16.62
CA LEU A 80 -9.41 -5.60 15.57
C LEU A 80 -9.50 -6.41 14.28
N ARG A 81 -8.37 -6.91 13.78
CA ARG A 81 -8.30 -7.76 12.58
C ARG A 81 -9.20 -8.98 12.69
N ASN A 82 -9.20 -9.64 13.85
CA ASN A 82 -10.06 -10.80 14.10
C ASN A 82 -11.55 -10.46 14.03
N ARG A 83 -11.96 -9.29 14.55
CA ARG A 83 -13.36 -8.86 14.47
C ARG A 83 -13.77 -8.47 13.05
N LEU A 84 -12.86 -7.90 12.26
CA LEU A 84 -13.11 -7.53 10.86
C LEU A 84 -13.23 -8.72 9.90
N LYS A 85 -12.99 -9.97 10.36
CA LYS A 85 -13.13 -11.19 9.53
C LYS A 85 -14.57 -11.48 9.11
N ASP A 86 -15.55 -10.90 9.77
CA ASP A 86 -16.96 -11.02 9.40
C ASP A 86 -17.26 -10.37 8.03
N VAL A 87 -16.56 -9.29 7.69
CA VAL A 87 -16.69 -8.57 6.41
C VAL A 87 -15.50 -8.81 5.48
N TRP A 88 -14.27 -8.85 6.03
CA TRP A 88 -13.03 -9.12 5.29
C TRP A 88 -12.38 -10.44 5.77
N PRO A 89 -12.94 -11.60 5.37
CA PRO A 89 -12.49 -12.90 5.86
C PRO A 89 -11.10 -13.31 5.37
N HIS A 90 -10.62 -12.73 4.27
CA HIS A 90 -9.32 -13.05 3.68
C HIS A 90 -8.29 -12.01 4.11
N GLN A 91 -7.41 -12.39 5.03
CA GLN A 91 -6.41 -11.47 5.59
C GLN A 91 -5.03 -12.11 5.51
N THR A 92 -4.03 -11.33 5.09
CA THR A 92 -2.64 -11.77 5.18
C THR A 92 -2.21 -11.84 6.65
N PRO A 93 -1.19 -12.64 7.01
CA PRO A 93 -0.47 -12.43 8.27
C PRO A 93 0.13 -11.02 8.32
N LEU A 94 0.60 -10.60 9.50
CA LEU A 94 1.39 -9.37 9.60
C LEU A 94 2.77 -9.62 8.98
N VAL A 95 3.22 -8.68 8.15
CA VAL A 95 4.58 -8.71 7.61
C VAL A 95 5.57 -8.79 8.76
N GLY A 96 6.54 -9.71 8.66
CA GLY A 96 7.59 -9.83 9.67
C GLY A 96 7.15 -10.36 11.03
N GLN A 97 5.90 -10.82 11.19
CA GLN A 97 5.46 -11.50 12.41
C GLN A 97 6.10 -12.88 12.56
N TYR A 98 6.27 -13.57 11.44
CA TYR A 98 6.97 -14.85 11.36
C TYR A 98 7.90 -14.83 10.15
N CYS A 99 9.15 -15.24 10.33
CA CYS A 99 10.11 -15.37 9.23
C CYS A 99 10.06 -16.76 8.57
N GLY A 100 8.84 -17.29 8.40
CA GLY A 100 8.56 -18.58 7.78
C GLY A 100 7.28 -18.56 6.94
N THR A 101 7.08 -19.58 6.11
CA THR A 101 5.89 -19.71 5.25
C THR A 101 4.64 -20.10 6.04
N SER A 102 4.80 -20.82 7.16
CA SER A 102 3.73 -20.98 8.15
C SER A 102 3.66 -19.73 9.05
N PRO A 103 2.46 -19.17 9.36
CA PRO A 103 1.13 -19.75 9.19
C PRO A 103 0.34 -19.30 7.94
N GLY A 104 0.98 -18.81 6.88
CA GLY A 104 0.20 -18.46 5.68
C GLY A 104 0.93 -17.81 4.51
N TRP A 105 2.17 -17.38 4.64
CA TRP A 105 2.90 -16.80 3.52
C TRP A 105 3.27 -17.86 2.47
N THR A 106 2.98 -17.57 1.19
CA THR A 106 3.47 -18.36 0.06
C THR A 106 4.99 -18.30 -0.01
N THR A 107 5.57 -17.10 0.13
CA THR A 107 7.04 -16.93 0.26
C THR A 107 7.40 -15.84 1.26
N VAL A 108 8.61 -15.98 1.83
CA VAL A 108 9.23 -14.99 2.72
C VAL A 108 10.48 -14.45 2.03
N ASN A 109 10.61 -13.14 1.96
CA ASN A 109 11.68 -12.46 1.23
C ASN A 109 12.32 -11.38 2.10
N GLY A 110 13.54 -10.98 1.72
CA GLY A 110 14.22 -9.86 2.38
C GLY A 110 14.95 -10.26 3.65
N ASN A 111 15.12 -9.31 4.58
CA ASN A 111 15.93 -9.47 5.78
C ASN A 111 15.07 -9.68 7.04
N CYS A 112 14.20 -10.69 7.03
CA CYS A 112 13.32 -10.96 8.15
C CYS A 112 14.11 -11.46 9.37
N SER A 113 13.88 -10.84 10.53
CA SER A 113 14.55 -11.18 11.78
C SER A 113 13.61 -11.86 12.77
N ASN A 114 14.06 -12.98 13.36
CA ASN A 114 13.40 -13.62 14.51
C ASN A 114 13.98 -13.14 15.86
N SER A 115 14.77 -12.05 15.86
CA SER A 115 15.36 -11.52 17.08
C SER A 115 14.28 -11.06 18.05
N PRO A 116 14.38 -11.36 19.36
CA PRO A 116 13.33 -11.02 20.34
C PRO A 116 13.19 -9.51 20.57
N ILE A 117 14.16 -8.70 20.14
CA ILE A 117 14.13 -7.23 20.22
C ILE A 117 13.58 -6.57 18.95
N VAL A 118 13.30 -7.36 17.90
CA VAL A 118 12.72 -6.87 16.65
C VAL A 118 11.22 -7.11 16.67
N VAL A 119 10.43 -6.06 16.45
CA VAL A 119 8.96 -6.16 16.34
C VAL A 119 8.56 -6.52 14.91
N ASN A 120 7.33 -7.02 14.72
CA ASN A 120 6.76 -7.24 13.38
C ASN A 120 6.65 -5.91 12.62
N GLY A 121 6.39 -5.94 11.30
CA GLY A 121 6.32 -4.75 10.45
C GLY A 121 4.99 -4.00 10.47
N GLY A 122 3.95 -4.52 11.13
CA GLY A 122 2.66 -3.84 11.28
C GLY A 122 1.79 -3.77 10.03
N VAL A 123 2.20 -4.36 8.91
CA VAL A 123 1.48 -4.30 7.62
C VAL A 123 0.64 -5.56 7.40
N THR A 124 -0.61 -5.40 6.98
CA THR A 124 -1.49 -6.50 6.54
C THR A 124 -2.48 -6.05 5.46
N VAL A 125 -2.90 -6.98 4.60
CA VAL A 125 -3.96 -6.75 3.60
C VAL A 125 -5.19 -7.56 4.00
N LEU A 126 -6.34 -6.89 4.11
CA LEU A 126 -7.66 -7.47 4.38
C LEU A 126 -8.51 -7.34 3.12
N SER A 127 -9.22 -8.40 2.74
CA SER A 127 -9.97 -8.46 1.49
C SER A 127 -11.31 -9.17 1.66
N LYS A 128 -12.34 -8.62 1.01
CA LYS A 128 -13.63 -9.31 0.83
C LYS A 128 -13.51 -10.47 -0.15
N ALA A 129 -12.63 -10.34 -1.16
CA ALA A 129 -12.37 -11.36 -2.17
C ALA A 129 -11.26 -12.33 -1.74
N PRO A 130 -11.25 -13.58 -2.24
CA PRO A 130 -10.21 -14.57 -1.90
C PRO A 130 -8.79 -14.09 -2.22
N VAL A 131 -7.89 -14.24 -1.24
CA VAL A 131 -6.43 -14.13 -1.44
C VAL A 131 -5.93 -15.50 -1.91
N THR A 132 -5.48 -15.60 -3.16
CA THR A 132 -5.02 -16.87 -3.75
C THR A 132 -3.52 -17.09 -3.61
N GLU A 133 -2.76 -16.02 -3.38
CA GLU A 133 -1.31 -16.05 -3.24
C GLU A 133 -0.87 -14.84 -2.41
N GLN A 134 0.13 -15.00 -1.53
CA GLN A 134 0.63 -13.91 -0.71
C GLN A 134 2.11 -14.04 -0.36
N HIS A 135 2.90 -13.00 -0.62
CA HIS A 135 4.33 -12.94 -0.33
C HIS A 135 4.62 -11.81 0.62
N GLN A 136 5.47 -12.04 1.61
CA GLN A 136 6.03 -10.97 2.41
C GLN A 136 7.44 -10.61 1.93
N LEU A 137 7.77 -9.34 2.10
CA LEU A 137 9.11 -8.77 2.00
C LEU A 137 9.37 -8.00 3.28
N VAL A 138 10.41 -8.34 4.04
CA VAL A 138 10.98 -7.45 5.06
C VAL A 138 12.12 -6.68 4.41
N PHE A 139 12.10 -5.35 4.47
CA PHE A 139 13.07 -4.52 3.77
C PHE A 139 14.50 -4.83 4.19
N ARG A 140 15.42 -4.83 3.21
CA ARG A 140 16.86 -4.87 3.49
C ARG A 140 17.39 -3.49 3.84
N ASN A 141 16.75 -2.45 3.30
CA ASN A 141 17.10 -1.07 3.56
C ASN A 141 16.26 -0.52 4.73
N SER A 142 16.94 -0.19 5.82
CA SER A 142 16.38 0.48 7.00
C SER A 142 17.44 1.38 7.63
N TYR A 143 17.02 2.41 8.36
CA TYR A 143 17.95 3.39 8.92
C TYR A 143 18.53 2.89 10.24
N SER A 144 19.75 2.34 10.21
CA SER A 144 20.47 1.92 11.42
C SER A 144 20.46 2.98 12.54
N GLY A 145 20.06 2.58 13.75
CA GLY A 145 19.98 3.44 14.93
C GLY A 145 18.60 4.05 15.20
N THR A 146 17.64 3.85 14.29
CA THR A 146 16.24 4.30 14.42
C THR A 146 15.34 3.19 14.98
N ALA A 147 14.15 3.54 15.45
CA ALA A 147 13.13 2.56 15.87
C ALA A 147 12.73 1.64 14.72
N ASP A 148 12.67 2.17 13.49
CA ASP A 148 12.36 1.39 12.28
C ASP A 148 13.40 0.31 11.98
N TYR A 149 14.65 0.48 12.39
CA TYR A 149 15.67 -0.56 12.27
C TYR A 149 15.41 -1.78 13.16
N LEU A 150 14.66 -1.58 14.26
CA LEU A 150 14.23 -2.62 15.20
C LEU A 150 12.83 -3.15 14.86
N SER A 151 12.36 -2.92 13.63
CA SER A 151 11.10 -3.44 13.12
C SER A 151 11.31 -4.20 11.82
N ASN A 152 10.60 -5.31 11.65
CA ASN A 152 10.52 -6.03 10.38
C ASN A 152 9.60 -5.28 9.38
N LYS A 153 9.78 -3.95 9.21
CA LYS A 153 9.05 -3.14 8.23
C LYS A 153 9.25 -3.69 6.81
N GLY A 154 8.21 -3.55 5.98
CA GLY A 154 8.17 -4.30 4.73
C GLY A 154 6.90 -4.12 3.92
N ALA A 155 6.66 -5.08 3.03
CA ALA A 155 5.50 -5.12 2.17
C ALA A 155 4.84 -6.51 2.15
N ALA A 156 3.51 -6.52 2.07
CA ALA A 156 2.69 -7.68 1.75
C ALA A 156 2.25 -7.57 0.28
N LEU A 157 2.59 -8.55 -0.53
CA LEU A 157 2.13 -8.68 -1.92
C LEU A 157 1.09 -9.79 -2.01
N ALA A 158 -0.18 -9.44 -2.13
CA ALA A 158 -1.31 -10.37 -2.14
C ALA A 158 -2.02 -10.38 -3.50
N ARG A 159 -2.29 -11.56 -4.05
CA ARG A 159 -3.10 -11.76 -5.25
C ARG A 159 -4.55 -12.00 -4.87
N LEU A 160 -5.43 -11.16 -5.38
CA LEU A 160 -6.89 -11.23 -5.21
C LEU A 160 -7.54 -11.68 -6.52
N VAL A 161 -8.67 -12.38 -6.43
CA VAL A 161 -9.54 -12.67 -7.60
C VAL A 161 -10.90 -12.01 -7.38
N VAL A 162 -11.15 -10.91 -8.08
CA VAL A 162 -12.40 -10.13 -7.99
C VAL A 162 -13.18 -10.31 -9.28
N ASN A 163 -14.40 -10.84 -9.20
CA ASN A 163 -15.26 -11.12 -10.36
C ASN A 163 -14.53 -11.89 -11.48
N GLY A 164 -13.69 -12.86 -11.11
CA GLY A 164 -12.91 -13.68 -12.03
C GLY A 164 -11.66 -13.01 -12.62
N LYS A 165 -11.37 -11.74 -12.28
CA LYS A 165 -10.14 -11.05 -12.71
C LYS A 165 -9.12 -10.93 -11.57
N PRO A 166 -7.84 -11.19 -11.85
CA PRO A 166 -6.78 -11.04 -10.86
C PRO A 166 -6.39 -9.57 -10.65
N LEU A 167 -6.12 -9.22 -9.39
CA LEU A 167 -5.50 -7.96 -8.99
C LEU A 167 -4.49 -8.24 -7.89
N TRP A 168 -3.30 -7.68 -8.00
CA TRP A 168 -2.32 -7.73 -6.92
C TRP A 168 -2.35 -6.44 -6.10
N ILE A 169 -2.23 -6.59 -4.78
CA ILE A 169 -2.11 -5.49 -3.82
C ILE A 169 -0.75 -5.62 -3.13
N ALA A 170 0.08 -4.60 -3.27
CA ALA A 170 1.28 -4.38 -2.48
C ALA A 170 0.96 -3.40 -1.33
N GLY A 171 0.63 -3.93 -0.15
CA GLY A 171 0.47 -3.14 1.07
C GLY A 171 1.82 -2.88 1.72
N THR A 172 2.13 -1.67 2.18
CA THR A 172 3.43 -1.36 2.77
C THR A 172 3.43 -0.16 3.71
N HIS A 173 4.32 -0.19 4.70
CA HIS A 173 4.69 0.94 5.53
C HIS A 173 6.21 1.13 5.45
N MET A 174 6.64 2.26 4.91
CA MET A 174 8.05 2.55 4.61
C MET A 174 8.79 3.26 5.76
N GLN A 175 10.09 3.50 5.56
CA GLN A 175 10.96 4.19 6.53
C GLN A 175 10.40 5.57 6.89
N ALA A 176 10.15 5.78 8.17
CA ALA A 176 9.71 7.04 8.76
C ALA A 176 10.88 8.01 8.92
N ASP A 177 10.54 9.28 9.07
CA ASP A 177 11.45 10.33 9.49
C ASP A 177 11.48 10.40 11.02
N GLU A 178 12.67 10.52 11.64
CA GLU A 178 12.81 10.64 13.11
C GLU A 178 13.26 12.03 13.57
N GLY A 179 13.61 12.90 12.62
CA GLY A 179 14.11 14.25 12.90
C GLY A 179 14.65 14.93 11.64
N PRO A 180 14.78 16.27 11.63
CA PRO A 180 15.24 17.04 10.46
C PRO A 180 16.58 16.56 9.87
N GLU A 181 17.49 16.09 10.70
CA GLU A 181 18.80 15.56 10.33
C GLU A 181 18.74 14.20 9.63
N THR A 182 17.65 13.44 9.84
CA THR A 182 17.46 12.11 9.25
C THR A 182 16.79 12.17 7.87
N LEU A 183 16.08 13.27 7.56
CA LEU A 183 15.24 13.41 6.35
C LEU A 183 15.93 12.99 5.05
N PRO A 184 17.16 13.46 4.72
CA PRO A 184 17.78 13.09 3.44
C PRO A 184 18.07 11.59 3.36
N LYS A 185 18.58 11.01 4.46
CA LYS A 185 18.94 9.59 4.49
C LYS A 185 17.70 8.69 4.52
N ALA A 186 16.66 9.09 5.26
CA ALA A 186 15.38 8.39 5.29
C ALA A 186 14.73 8.37 3.90
N HIS A 187 14.78 9.49 3.16
CA HIS A 187 14.32 9.55 1.77
C HIS A 187 15.07 8.58 0.84
N ASP A 188 16.41 8.53 0.91
CA ASP A 188 17.20 7.57 0.11
C ASP A 188 16.82 6.11 0.41
N ILE A 189 16.56 5.81 1.68
CA ILE A 189 16.11 4.48 2.13
C ILE A 189 14.72 4.17 1.56
N ARG A 190 13.78 5.12 1.61
CA ARG A 190 12.45 4.98 1.00
C ARG A 190 12.55 4.67 -0.50
N MET A 191 13.42 5.36 -1.23
CA MET A 191 13.64 5.07 -2.66
C MET A 191 14.16 3.64 -2.87
N ALA A 192 15.10 3.18 -2.04
CA ALA A 192 15.59 1.81 -2.10
C ALA A 192 14.49 0.78 -1.76
N GLN A 193 13.65 1.05 -0.76
CA GLN A 193 12.50 0.21 -0.38
C GLN A 193 11.47 0.08 -1.51
N LEU A 194 11.18 1.17 -2.25
CA LEU A 194 10.35 1.11 -3.45
C LEU A 194 10.97 0.24 -4.55
N GLY A 195 12.29 0.29 -4.70
CA GLY A 195 13.04 -0.64 -5.56
C GLY A 195 12.85 -2.10 -5.15
N GLU A 196 12.91 -2.40 -3.85
CA GLU A 196 12.66 -3.76 -3.35
C GLU A 196 11.21 -4.23 -3.59
N ILE A 197 10.22 -3.35 -3.45
CA ILE A 197 8.81 -3.64 -3.80
C ILE A 197 8.69 -3.93 -5.30
N ARG A 198 9.28 -3.09 -6.15
CA ARG A 198 9.30 -3.29 -7.61
C ARG A 198 9.86 -4.67 -7.96
N ASP A 199 10.96 -5.06 -7.33
CA ASP A 199 11.63 -6.33 -7.59
C ASP A 199 10.78 -7.52 -7.11
N LEU A 200 10.11 -7.39 -5.94
CA LEU A 200 9.14 -8.38 -5.45
C LEU A 200 7.98 -8.57 -6.42
N VAL A 201 7.39 -7.46 -6.88
CA VAL A 201 6.29 -7.45 -7.86
C VAL A 201 6.72 -8.07 -9.19
N THR A 202 7.92 -7.75 -9.67
CA THR A 202 8.49 -8.33 -10.90
C THR A 202 8.73 -9.83 -10.77
N LYS A 203 9.11 -10.29 -9.58
CA LYS A 203 9.41 -11.70 -9.32
C LYS A 203 8.16 -12.59 -9.28
N TYR A 204 7.08 -12.11 -8.66
CA TYR A 204 5.94 -12.98 -8.33
C TYR A 204 4.64 -12.66 -9.08
N ALA A 205 4.34 -11.39 -9.35
CA ALA A 205 3.11 -11.03 -10.02
C ALA A 205 3.28 -11.15 -11.55
N PRO A 206 2.49 -12.00 -12.24
CA PRO A 206 2.60 -12.17 -13.70
C PRO A 206 2.51 -10.85 -14.45
N ALA A 207 3.28 -10.71 -15.53
CA ALA A 207 3.35 -9.46 -16.30
C ALA A 207 2.00 -9.04 -16.92
N ALA A 208 1.05 -9.96 -17.09
CA ALA A 208 -0.29 -9.64 -17.60
C ALA A 208 -1.27 -9.17 -16.50
N GLU A 209 -0.90 -9.29 -15.21
CA GLU A 209 -1.79 -8.99 -14.09
C GLU A 209 -1.46 -7.62 -13.47
N PRO A 210 -2.47 -6.77 -13.23
CA PRO A 210 -2.27 -5.44 -12.67
C PRO A 210 -1.87 -5.49 -11.19
N VAL A 211 -1.07 -4.52 -10.76
CA VAL A 211 -0.64 -4.37 -9.37
C VAL A 211 -0.90 -2.95 -8.87
N VAL A 212 -1.55 -2.87 -7.72
CA VAL A 212 -1.76 -1.65 -6.93
C VAL A 212 -0.78 -1.64 -5.77
N VAL A 213 -0.29 -0.46 -5.40
CA VAL A 213 0.47 -0.23 -4.17
C VAL A 213 -0.36 0.68 -3.26
N ALA A 214 -0.39 0.40 -1.97
CA ALA A 214 -1.15 1.21 -1.01
C ALA A 214 -0.52 1.16 0.38
N GLY A 215 -0.63 2.25 1.14
CA GLY A 215 -0.13 2.36 2.50
C GLY A 215 0.57 3.69 2.78
N ASP A 216 1.15 3.80 3.97
CA ASP A 216 2.00 4.90 4.40
C ASP A 216 3.41 4.78 3.79
N LEU A 217 3.68 5.62 2.80
CA LEU A 217 4.96 5.61 2.11
C LEU A 217 6.00 6.50 2.80
N ASN A 218 5.61 7.30 3.80
CA ASN A 218 6.44 8.34 4.41
C ASN A 218 7.11 9.27 3.39
N ILE A 219 6.54 9.40 2.20
CA ILE A 219 6.98 10.36 1.18
C ILE A 219 6.09 11.58 1.32
N GLU A 220 6.67 12.70 1.70
CA GLU A 220 5.96 13.97 1.80
C GLU A 220 5.52 14.45 0.42
N TYR A 221 4.21 14.63 0.23
CA TYR A 221 3.67 15.12 -1.03
C TYR A 221 3.91 16.62 -1.19
N TRP A 222 3.57 17.41 -0.17
CA TRP A 222 3.54 18.88 -0.23
C TRP A 222 4.92 19.46 0.02
N ALA A 223 5.54 19.12 1.14
CA ALA A 223 6.89 19.53 1.43
C ALA A 223 7.92 18.84 0.49
N GLY A 224 7.53 17.72 -0.14
CA GLY A 224 8.33 17.06 -1.18
C GLY A 224 8.27 17.75 -2.56
N GLN A 225 7.38 18.73 -2.78
CA GLN A 225 7.34 19.50 -4.05
C GLN A 225 8.61 20.34 -4.25
N THR A 226 9.17 20.87 -3.16
CA THR A 226 10.37 21.72 -3.17
C THR A 226 11.66 20.91 -3.04
N ARG A 227 11.59 19.68 -2.49
CA ARG A 227 12.72 18.76 -2.36
C ARG A 227 12.92 17.93 -3.62
N LYS A 228 13.61 18.53 -4.58
CA LYS A 228 13.87 17.94 -5.89
C LYS A 228 15.24 17.27 -5.96
N ASP A 229 15.35 16.24 -6.77
CA ASP A 229 16.64 15.67 -7.14
C ASP A 229 17.35 16.49 -8.24
N SER A 230 18.51 16.00 -8.69
CA SER A 230 19.31 16.63 -9.76
C SER A 230 18.62 16.66 -11.13
N LEU A 231 17.55 15.88 -11.32
CA LEU A 231 16.73 15.87 -12.54
C LEU A 231 15.48 16.75 -12.39
N GLY A 232 15.32 17.46 -11.27
CA GLY A 232 14.18 18.32 -11.00
C GLY A 232 12.92 17.57 -10.59
N ARG A 233 13.02 16.28 -10.26
CA ARG A 233 11.89 15.44 -9.85
C ARG A 233 11.55 15.68 -8.39
N THR A 234 10.27 15.91 -8.08
CA THR A 234 9.76 15.93 -6.70
C THR A 234 9.97 14.57 -6.03
N GLN A 235 9.87 14.49 -4.69
CA GLN A 235 10.04 13.21 -4.00
C GLN A 235 9.06 12.12 -4.49
N VAL A 236 7.81 12.50 -4.77
CA VAL A 236 6.81 11.57 -5.34
C VAL A 236 7.22 11.12 -6.74
N GLN A 237 7.69 12.03 -7.60
CA GLN A 237 8.17 11.67 -8.94
C GLN A 237 9.41 10.77 -8.91
N GLN A 238 10.25 10.92 -7.90
CA GLN A 238 11.36 9.99 -7.66
C GLN A 238 10.81 8.60 -7.28
N GLY A 239 9.83 8.52 -6.37
CA GLY A 239 9.18 7.26 -6.00
C GLY A 239 8.47 6.58 -7.17
N GLU A 240 7.74 7.34 -8.00
CA GLU A 240 7.12 6.85 -9.23
C GLU A 240 8.17 6.26 -10.20
N ALA A 241 9.34 6.88 -10.30
CA ALA A 241 10.43 6.36 -11.12
C ALA A 241 11.03 5.05 -10.58
N PHE A 242 11.17 4.91 -9.26
CA PHE A 242 11.66 3.67 -8.64
C PHE A 242 10.67 2.51 -8.78
N LEU A 243 9.37 2.77 -8.58
CA LEU A 243 8.31 1.79 -8.83
C LEU A 243 8.09 1.50 -10.32
N GLY A 244 8.47 2.44 -11.19
CA GLY A 244 8.01 2.47 -12.57
C GLY A 244 6.49 2.53 -12.61
N GLY A 245 5.87 3.42 -11.84
CA GLY A 245 4.44 3.42 -11.56
C GLY A 245 3.86 4.81 -11.37
N ILE A 246 2.65 4.86 -10.81
CA ILE A 246 2.01 6.10 -10.39
C ILE A 246 1.71 6.04 -8.89
N LEU A 247 1.86 7.18 -8.22
CA LEU A 247 1.49 7.36 -6.82
C LEU A 247 0.47 8.49 -6.75
N ARG A 248 -0.63 8.26 -6.03
CA ARG A 248 -1.67 9.27 -5.80
C ARG A 248 -1.93 9.38 -4.31
N THR A 249 -2.13 10.60 -3.85
CA THR A 249 -2.60 10.93 -2.51
C THR A 249 -3.65 12.04 -2.62
N THR A 250 -4.06 12.60 -1.50
CA THR A 250 -5.11 13.61 -1.41
C THR A 250 -4.72 14.94 -2.04
N GLY A 251 -5.73 15.69 -2.47
CA GLY A 251 -5.55 17.02 -3.08
C GLY A 251 -5.26 18.13 -2.06
N GLU A 252 -5.07 19.35 -2.56
CA GLU A 252 -4.75 20.52 -1.75
C GLU A 252 -5.78 20.74 -0.63
N GLY A 253 -5.29 21.08 0.57
CA GLY A 253 -6.10 21.27 1.77
C GLY A 253 -6.54 19.98 2.48
N SER A 254 -6.21 18.81 1.94
CA SER A 254 -6.43 17.50 2.56
C SER A 254 -5.08 16.84 2.87
N TYR A 255 -4.81 16.61 4.16
CA TYR A 255 -3.54 16.12 4.66
C TYR A 255 -3.77 14.81 5.40
N THR A 256 -3.05 13.75 5.04
CA THR A 256 -3.18 12.44 5.70
C THR A 256 -2.49 12.44 7.05
N PHE A 257 -1.53 13.34 7.26
CA PHE A 257 -0.89 13.60 8.55
C PHE A 257 -0.93 15.10 8.86
N ASP A 258 -1.80 15.49 9.80
CA ASP A 258 -2.12 16.90 10.07
C ASP A 258 -2.07 17.22 11.56
N ALA A 259 -0.94 17.72 12.04
CA ALA A 259 -0.77 18.08 13.45
C ALA A 259 -1.57 19.32 13.87
N ALA A 260 -2.10 20.09 12.90
CA ALA A 260 -2.94 21.24 13.22
C ALA A 260 -4.37 20.84 13.58
N THR A 261 -4.85 19.71 13.08
CA THR A 261 -6.22 19.22 13.30
C THR A 261 -6.27 17.90 14.08
N ASN A 262 -5.19 17.13 14.08
CA ASN A 262 -5.07 15.86 14.77
C ASN A 262 -4.12 15.97 15.98
N PRO A 263 -4.63 16.00 17.23
CA PRO A 263 -3.80 16.08 18.43
C PRO A 263 -2.94 14.84 18.67
N ASN A 264 -3.21 13.70 18.01
CA ASN A 264 -2.30 12.55 18.05
C ASN A 264 -1.06 12.79 17.18
N ALA A 265 -1.21 13.36 15.98
CA ALA A 265 -0.08 13.75 15.13
C ALA A 265 0.79 14.83 15.78
N ALA A 266 0.18 15.78 16.48
CA ALA A 266 0.89 16.81 17.24
C ALA A 266 1.82 16.28 18.37
N LYS A 267 1.79 14.98 18.67
CA LYS A 267 2.68 14.36 19.66
C LYS A 267 4.08 14.09 19.12
N SER A 268 4.23 13.93 17.80
CA SER A 268 5.51 13.55 17.16
C SER A 268 6.14 14.67 16.34
N VAL A 269 5.38 15.68 15.94
CA VAL A 269 5.84 16.79 15.10
C VAL A 269 5.34 18.15 15.62
N PRO A 270 5.90 19.29 15.16
CA PRO A 270 5.32 20.60 15.48
C PRO A 270 3.85 20.69 15.10
N VAL A 271 3.02 21.36 15.91
CA VAL A 271 1.57 21.55 15.69
C VAL A 271 1.22 22.23 14.35
N THR A 272 2.21 22.82 13.67
CA THR A 272 2.07 23.45 12.36
C THR A 272 2.36 22.50 11.19
N TYR A 273 2.84 21.29 11.44
CA TYR A 273 3.20 20.33 10.40
C TYR A 273 1.95 19.69 9.79
N ARG A 274 1.87 19.69 8.45
CA ARG A 274 0.76 19.14 7.67
C ARG A 274 1.31 18.61 6.36
N ASP A 275 1.14 17.32 6.09
CA ASP A 275 1.52 16.72 4.80
C ASP A 275 0.63 15.49 4.47
N SER A 276 0.84 14.90 3.30
CA SER A 276 0.19 13.67 2.85
C SER A 276 1.25 12.60 2.63
N LEU A 277 1.18 11.56 3.44
CA LEU A 277 2.16 10.46 3.54
C LEU A 277 1.56 9.11 3.09
N ASP A 278 0.23 9.02 3.06
CA ASP A 278 -0.53 7.82 2.71
C ASP A 278 -0.98 7.86 1.25
N TYR A 279 -0.75 6.78 0.52
CA TYR A 279 -0.94 6.72 -0.93
C TYR A 279 -1.75 5.51 -1.38
N VAL A 280 -2.40 5.68 -2.54
CA VAL A 280 -2.80 4.57 -3.40
C VAL A 280 -2.20 4.81 -4.78
N GLY A 281 -1.62 3.77 -5.38
CA GLY A 281 -0.86 3.85 -6.62
C GLY A 281 -0.98 2.59 -7.45
N ALA A 282 -0.29 2.57 -8.59
CA ALA A 282 -0.22 1.41 -9.46
C ALA A 282 1.20 1.21 -9.99
N VAL A 283 1.60 -0.04 -10.17
CA VAL A 283 2.96 -0.43 -10.56
C VAL A 283 2.97 -0.88 -12.02
N ARG A 284 3.88 -0.35 -12.84
CA ARG A 284 4.08 -0.76 -14.26
C ARG A 284 5.34 -1.60 -14.48
N ALA A 285 6.09 -1.89 -13.42
CA ALA A 285 7.33 -2.67 -13.48
C ALA A 285 7.17 -3.96 -14.29
N GLY A 286 8.11 -4.26 -15.20
CA GLY A 286 8.03 -5.43 -16.08
C GLY A 286 7.03 -5.29 -17.23
N GLY A 287 6.54 -4.07 -17.54
CA GLY A 287 5.65 -3.81 -18.68
C GLY A 287 4.18 -4.16 -18.44
N ARG A 288 3.79 -4.43 -17.19
CA ARG A 288 2.44 -4.85 -16.83
C ARG A 288 1.36 -3.79 -17.07
N PRO A 289 0.09 -4.18 -17.24
CA PRO A 289 -1.02 -3.23 -17.32
C PRO A 289 -1.06 -2.34 -16.08
N LEU A 290 -1.15 -1.02 -16.31
CA LEU A 290 -1.29 -0.06 -15.23
C LEU A 290 -2.77 0.04 -14.86
N ALA A 291 -3.10 -0.31 -13.61
CA ALA A 291 -4.45 -0.10 -13.10
C ALA A 291 -4.79 1.40 -13.04
N ALA A 292 -6.02 1.76 -13.41
CA ALA A 292 -6.49 3.13 -13.30
C ALA A 292 -6.79 3.43 -11.83
N VAL A 293 -6.00 4.32 -11.21
CA VAL A 293 -6.23 4.81 -9.85
C VAL A 293 -7.09 6.07 -9.95
N GLY A 294 -8.31 6.00 -9.45
CA GLY A 294 -9.21 7.14 -9.35
C GLY A 294 -8.72 8.20 -8.35
N PRO A 295 -9.48 9.31 -8.16
CA PRO A 295 -9.16 10.29 -7.15
C PRO A 295 -9.02 9.66 -5.76
N VAL A 296 -7.93 9.97 -5.06
CA VAL A 296 -7.70 9.54 -3.68
C VAL A 296 -8.42 10.50 -2.76
N GLN A 297 -9.29 9.98 -1.91
CA GLN A 297 -10.12 10.75 -0.99
C GLN A 297 -9.65 10.52 0.44
N LEU A 298 -9.54 11.61 1.20
CA LEU A 298 -9.34 11.54 2.64
C LEU A 298 -10.61 10.99 3.29
N VAL A 299 -10.45 10.09 4.26
CA VAL A 299 -11.55 9.61 5.08
C VAL A 299 -11.46 10.32 6.42
N HIS A 300 -12.43 11.20 6.66
CA HIS A 300 -12.62 11.77 7.98
C HIS A 300 -13.29 10.75 8.89
N TYR A 301 -13.04 10.89 10.18
CA TYR A 301 -13.72 10.13 11.22
C TYR A 301 -14.53 11.09 12.07
N ASP A 302 -15.76 10.70 12.34
CA ASP A 302 -16.68 11.41 13.23
C ASP A 302 -16.68 10.70 14.58
N GLY A 303 -16.69 11.44 15.69
CA GLY A 303 -16.79 10.88 17.03
C GLY A 303 -15.79 11.46 18.03
N GLY A 304 -15.85 10.99 19.28
CA GLY A 304 -15.01 11.49 20.36
C GLY A 304 -13.58 10.93 20.37
N THR A 305 -13.39 9.68 19.98
CA THR A 305 -12.08 9.02 19.99
C THR A 305 -11.44 9.05 18.61
N ILE A 306 -10.27 9.68 18.51
CA ILE A 306 -9.47 9.72 17.30
C ILE A 306 -8.74 8.38 17.12
N PRO A 307 -8.93 7.65 16.01
CA PRO A 307 -8.41 6.29 15.83
C PRO A 307 -6.90 6.23 15.61
N SER A 308 -6.30 7.29 15.05
CA SER A 308 -4.90 7.30 14.62
C SER A 308 -4.37 8.73 14.53
N ASP A 309 -3.06 8.91 14.51
CA ASP A 309 -2.41 10.16 14.08
C ASP A 309 -2.48 10.38 12.56
N HIS A 310 -2.79 9.34 11.79
CA HIS A 310 -3.09 9.44 10.36
C HIS A 310 -4.60 9.46 10.06
N TYR A 311 -4.97 10.13 8.98
CA TYR A 311 -6.28 10.00 8.34
C TYR A 311 -6.20 8.95 7.21
N PRO A 312 -7.14 7.99 7.15
CA PRO A 312 -7.17 7.00 6.08
C PRO A 312 -7.42 7.65 4.71
N VAL A 313 -6.94 6.97 3.67
CA VAL A 313 -7.26 7.35 2.28
C VAL A 313 -7.93 6.21 1.53
N VAL A 314 -8.81 6.56 0.59
CA VAL A 314 -9.52 5.59 -0.25
C VAL A 314 -9.48 5.97 -1.72
N ALA A 315 -9.39 4.97 -2.59
CA ALA A 315 -9.47 5.16 -4.02
C ALA A 315 -10.22 4.01 -4.70
N LYS A 316 -10.87 4.32 -5.82
CA LYS A 316 -11.40 3.29 -6.74
C LYS A 316 -10.31 2.93 -7.75
N ILE A 317 -10.06 1.64 -7.89
CA ILE A 317 -9.17 1.05 -8.88
C ILE A 317 -10.01 0.47 -10.01
N GLN A 318 -9.59 0.65 -11.26
CA GLN A 318 -10.22 0.05 -12.45
C GLN A 318 -9.19 -0.70 -13.30
N TYR A 319 -9.52 -1.93 -13.73
CA TYR A 319 -8.63 -2.81 -14.51
C TYR A 319 -9.34 -3.94 -15.31
#